data_AF-A0A926Q793-F1
#
_entry.id   AF-A0A926Q793-F1
#
_cell.length_a   1.000
_cell.length_b   1.000
_cell.length_c   1.000
_cell.angle_alpha   90.00
_cell.angle_beta   90.00
_cell.angle_gamma   90.00
#
_symmetry.space_group_name_H-M   'P 1'
#
loop_
_entity.id
_entity.type
_entity.pdbx_description
1 polymer ?
#
loop_
_entity_poly.entity_id
_entity_poly.type
_entity_poly.pdbx_seq_one_letter_code
_entity_poly.pdbx_strand_id
1 'polypeptide(L)'
;MTSDALMPRLTSQGGSVTLSSGRRLGIKIDLLGDVEGLQDGGAVPVWLVPGSRMVGHGIPARNSGPQPEDVALPAVVVTFEPCEVDSASEQGELTDVLARLCDRLGREIVLLGQDETAEEALAQAAALGQAASCLVWSLPRRDAGDGAPLSPGNTSWGRRTVILQDAADPGIRTGLGPRMRALGYVHRGRGLHTTATGHCAIILRFGTDDHTPSPTLLRVALGSLLDPGRPARSVFEALQGAGFIDAASALALPRDLRREAWSLLADAALEAEPVASDRQSVRMSGVKTGVGGLTFEFSLTCDADDPTDAPLRVITASPSATLRTECPGTLKVAVVDGLGNRLQTLWSRWPIADSGAQRSLAPVVFVYGSCVTRDAFALSGAPPLADYIARSPLGSAFSPPPDAQDLIRLEDNPSAFQRRMVDVDLNKGLATLLESTRFDLLVLDFIDERLSMVRTGSGFVTYSPEAERCGLRPDTADLVSPGSAEHVAAFTSGLDALIAVVPSDRILVNKVYWATTTADGEPLAHADSIRQNNETLDALYTLSADRDLRFLHYPERVFVSDPAHKWGLSPFHYAGTLYDHTLRGIAGAFSDLSVHATASRR
;
A
#
# COMPACT_ATOMS: atom_id res chain seq x y z
N MET A 1 -31.48 -19.45 31.34
CA MET A 1 -32.10 -20.06 30.14
C MET A 1 -31.26 -21.26 29.76
N THR A 2 -31.86 -22.43 29.51
CA THR A 2 -31.13 -23.64 29.09
C THR A 2 -30.45 -23.41 27.73
N SER A 3 -29.31 -24.05 27.48
CA SER A 3 -28.42 -23.81 26.32
C SER A 3 -29.06 -24.01 24.95
N ASP A 4 -30.22 -24.67 24.86
CA ASP A 4 -30.97 -24.90 23.62
C ASP A 4 -31.90 -23.75 23.21
N ALA A 5 -32.13 -22.76 24.09
CA ALA A 5 -33.08 -21.67 23.83
C ALA A 5 -32.58 -20.63 22.79
N LEU A 6 -31.28 -20.63 22.49
CA LEU A 6 -30.61 -19.69 21.57
C LEU A 6 -30.40 -20.26 20.15
N MET A 7 -30.71 -21.54 19.91
CA MET A 7 -30.56 -22.13 18.58
C MET A 7 -31.75 -21.73 17.70
N PRO A 8 -31.54 -21.13 16.51
CA PRO A 8 -32.63 -20.87 15.59
C PRO A 8 -33.27 -22.21 15.19
N ARG A 9 -34.61 -22.30 15.30
CA ARG A 9 -35.36 -23.41 14.70
C ARG A 9 -35.15 -23.30 13.19
N LEU A 10 -34.34 -24.20 12.63
CA LEU A 10 -34.04 -24.26 11.20
C LEU A 10 -35.34 -24.56 10.44
N THR A 11 -35.85 -23.58 9.72
CA THR A 11 -36.91 -23.78 8.72
C THR A 11 -36.47 -23.18 7.40
N SER A 12 -36.91 -23.74 6.27
CA SER A 12 -36.62 -23.23 4.91
C SER A 12 -37.21 -21.84 4.62
N GLN A 13 -37.97 -21.25 5.56
CA GLN A 13 -38.62 -19.95 5.43
C GLN A 13 -37.92 -18.82 6.19
N GLY A 14 -36.73 -19.06 6.74
CA GLY A 14 -36.00 -18.10 7.58
C GLY A 14 -36.16 -18.37 9.08
N GLY A 15 -35.28 -17.77 9.88
CA GLY A 15 -35.28 -17.87 11.34
C GLY A 15 -34.95 -16.53 11.99
N SER A 16 -35.29 -16.36 13.26
CA SER A 16 -34.83 -15.22 14.05
C SER A 16 -33.98 -15.73 15.21
N VAL A 17 -32.81 -15.13 15.42
CA VAL A 17 -32.05 -15.32 16.65
C VAL A 17 -32.46 -14.22 17.61
N THR A 18 -32.96 -14.60 18.79
CA THR A 18 -33.23 -13.65 19.87
C THR A 18 -31.98 -13.54 20.73
N LEU A 19 -31.37 -12.37 20.76
CA LEU A 19 -30.20 -12.07 21.58
C LEU A 19 -30.58 -11.95 23.06
N SER A 20 -29.60 -11.97 23.96
CA SER A 20 -29.81 -11.79 25.40
C SER A 20 -30.42 -10.43 25.75
N SER A 21 -30.24 -9.43 24.86
CA SER A 21 -30.89 -8.11 24.91
C SER A 21 -32.41 -8.16 24.65
N GLY A 22 -32.95 -9.31 24.24
CA GLY A 22 -34.35 -9.48 23.83
C GLY A 22 -34.62 -9.04 22.40
N ARG A 23 -33.61 -8.49 21.71
CA ARG A 23 -33.68 -8.08 20.30
C ARG A 23 -33.69 -9.31 19.38
N ARG A 24 -34.51 -9.28 18.33
CA ARG A 24 -34.56 -10.33 17.30
C ARG A 24 -33.75 -9.91 16.08
N LEU A 25 -32.73 -10.68 15.74
CA LEU A 25 -32.02 -10.59 14.47
C LEU A 25 -32.65 -11.56 13.47
N GLY A 26 -33.07 -11.05 12.32
CA GLY A 26 -33.48 -11.88 11.19
C GLY A 26 -32.26 -12.54 10.56
N ILE A 27 -32.22 -13.87 10.57
CA ILE A 27 -31.17 -14.65 9.92
C ILE A 27 -31.85 -15.64 8.98
N LYS A 28 -31.53 -15.55 7.70
CA LYS A 28 -31.99 -16.53 6.74
C LYS A 28 -30.87 -17.54 6.49
N ILE A 29 -31.19 -18.80 6.78
CA ILE A 29 -30.29 -19.95 6.58
C ILE A 29 -30.86 -20.73 5.41
N ASP A 30 -30.15 -20.73 4.29
CA ASP A 30 -30.50 -21.51 3.12
C ASP A 30 -29.65 -22.78 3.10
N LEU A 31 -30.31 -23.92 3.36
CA LEU A 31 -29.70 -25.23 3.21
C LEU A 31 -29.79 -25.62 1.73
N LEU A 32 -28.63 -25.70 1.07
CA LEU A 32 -28.54 -26.20 -0.29
C LEU A 32 -28.48 -27.73 -0.23
N GLY A 33 -29.56 -28.41 -0.61
CA GLY A 33 -29.66 -29.87 -0.69
C GLY A 33 -30.99 -30.49 -0.26
N ASP A 34 -31.30 -31.69 -0.77
CA ASP A 34 -32.40 -32.51 -0.26
C ASP A 34 -32.14 -32.87 1.21
N VAL A 35 -33.05 -32.46 2.09
CA VAL A 35 -33.12 -32.92 3.47
C VAL A 35 -34.25 -33.94 3.54
N GLU A 36 -34.04 -35.13 2.98
CA GLU A 36 -34.93 -36.26 3.27
C GLU A 36 -34.81 -36.60 4.77
N GLY A 37 -35.77 -36.13 5.55
CA GLY A 37 -35.80 -36.26 7.01
C GLY A 37 -36.80 -35.33 7.71
N LEU A 38 -37.32 -34.31 7.02
CA LEU A 38 -38.42 -33.46 7.50
C LEU A 38 -39.64 -33.63 6.57
N GLN A 39 -40.53 -34.57 6.90
CA GLN A 39 -41.89 -34.62 6.35
C GLN A 39 -42.62 -33.32 6.76
N ASP A 40 -43.38 -32.58 5.95
CA ASP A 40 -44.16 -32.91 4.75
C ASP A 40 -44.13 -31.75 3.73
N GLY A 41 -44.11 -32.11 2.43
CA GLY A 41 -44.96 -31.46 1.43
C GLY A 41 -44.39 -30.27 0.64
N GLY A 42 -43.65 -30.56 -0.45
CA GLY A 42 -43.79 -29.84 -1.72
C GLY A 42 -42.64 -28.91 -2.14
N ALA A 43 -42.06 -29.23 -3.31
CA ALA A 43 -41.20 -28.38 -4.16
C ALA A 43 -39.95 -27.75 -3.52
N VAL A 44 -38.77 -28.28 -3.87
CA VAL A 44 -37.48 -27.60 -3.65
C VAL A 44 -37.22 -26.66 -4.84
N PRO A 45 -37.45 -25.34 -4.66
CA PRO A 45 -36.42 -24.39 -5.09
C PRO A 45 -36.46 -23.10 -4.27
N VAL A 46 -35.40 -22.72 -3.55
CA VAL A 46 -35.27 -21.30 -3.12
C VAL A 46 -33.83 -20.81 -3.21
N TRP A 47 -33.64 -19.95 -4.21
CA TRP A 47 -32.62 -18.91 -4.30
C TRP A 47 -33.19 -17.65 -3.66
N LEU A 48 -32.45 -16.94 -2.81
CA LEU A 48 -32.79 -15.57 -2.41
C LEU A 48 -31.51 -14.76 -2.14
N VAL A 49 -31.30 -13.78 -3.01
CA VAL A 49 -30.42 -12.60 -2.84
C VAL A 49 -31.31 -11.47 -2.32
N PRO A 50 -30.87 -10.62 -1.38
CA PRO A 50 -31.69 -9.52 -0.88
C PRO A 50 -31.97 -8.48 -1.98
N GLY A 51 -33.20 -7.93 -2.04
CA GLY A 51 -33.45 -6.61 -2.64
C GLY A 51 -34.32 -6.51 -3.91
N SER A 52 -34.45 -7.54 -4.75
CA SER A 52 -35.25 -7.41 -6.00
C SER A 52 -36.58 -8.16 -5.93
N ARG A 53 -37.71 -7.43 -5.97
CA ARG A 53 -39.02 -8.02 -6.30
C ARG A 53 -38.94 -8.61 -7.71
N MET A 54 -38.94 -9.93 -7.86
CA MET A 54 -39.23 -10.59 -9.13
C MET A 54 -40.33 -11.63 -9.00
N VAL A 55 -41.34 -11.42 -9.85
CA VAL A 55 -42.60 -12.13 -9.96
C VAL A 55 -42.37 -13.56 -10.46
N GLY A 56 -43.02 -14.51 -9.81
CA GLY A 56 -42.98 -15.92 -10.19
C GLY A 56 -43.74 -16.19 -11.48
N HIS A 57 -43.18 -17.06 -12.32
CA HIS A 57 -43.94 -17.87 -13.26
C HIS A 57 -43.26 -19.23 -13.42
N GLY A 58 -44.02 -20.30 -13.10
CA GLY A 58 -43.59 -21.68 -13.22
C GLY A 58 -43.78 -22.25 -14.63
N ILE A 59 -43.03 -23.31 -14.94
CA ILE A 59 -43.17 -24.19 -16.12
C ILE A 59 -42.77 -25.63 -15.67
N PRO A 60 -43.38 -26.71 -16.22
CA PRO A 60 -43.83 -27.85 -15.43
C PRO A 60 -42.84 -29.02 -15.35
N ALA A 61 -43.06 -29.84 -14.33
CA ALA A 61 -42.37 -31.09 -14.06
C ALA A 61 -42.48 -32.09 -15.22
N ARG A 62 -41.34 -32.69 -15.61
CA ARG A 62 -41.31 -33.99 -16.29
C ARG A 62 -40.15 -34.87 -15.84
N ASN A 63 -40.55 -36.02 -15.29
CA ASN A 63 -40.07 -37.39 -15.46
C ASN A 63 -38.66 -37.81 -15.01
N SER A 64 -38.65 -38.52 -13.87
CA SER A 64 -38.14 -39.89 -13.66
C SER A 64 -36.87 -40.28 -14.44
N GLY A 65 -35.72 -40.01 -13.83
CA GLY A 65 -34.42 -40.64 -14.07
C GLY A 65 -33.85 -41.19 -12.74
N PRO A 66 -32.77 -42.00 -12.78
CA PRO A 66 -32.30 -42.77 -11.63
C PRO A 66 -31.94 -41.84 -10.45
N GLN A 67 -32.28 -42.28 -9.23
CA GLN A 67 -31.98 -41.51 -8.02
C GLN A 67 -30.48 -41.22 -7.93
N PRO A 68 -30.09 -39.96 -7.67
CA PRO A 68 -28.68 -39.61 -7.51
C PRO A 68 -28.19 -40.19 -6.18
N GLU A 69 -27.04 -40.86 -6.23
CA GLU A 69 -26.25 -41.24 -5.06
C GLU A 69 -26.01 -40.01 -4.16
N ASP A 70 -25.99 -40.21 -2.84
CA ASP A 70 -25.80 -39.18 -1.80
C ASP A 70 -24.52 -38.33 -2.04
N VAL A 71 -24.64 -37.26 -2.84
CA VAL A 71 -23.62 -36.23 -2.93
C VAL A 71 -23.79 -35.33 -1.72
N ALA A 72 -23.02 -35.60 -0.65
CA ALA A 72 -22.95 -34.72 0.51
C ALA A 72 -22.57 -33.30 0.07
N LEU A 73 -23.49 -32.34 0.19
CA LEU A 73 -23.26 -30.96 -0.23
C LEU A 73 -22.37 -30.22 0.78
N PRO A 74 -21.39 -29.41 0.33
CA PRO A 74 -20.20 -29.16 1.16
C PRO A 74 -20.32 -27.99 2.17
N ALA A 75 -21.26 -27.06 2.00
CA ALA A 75 -21.33 -25.81 2.78
C ALA A 75 -22.77 -25.31 3.01
N VAL A 76 -22.96 -24.46 4.03
CA VAL A 76 -24.24 -23.88 4.46
C VAL A 76 -24.26 -22.37 4.22
N VAL A 77 -25.32 -21.81 3.64
CA VAL A 77 -25.38 -20.37 3.34
C VAL A 77 -26.16 -19.62 4.41
N VAL A 78 -25.60 -18.51 4.88
CA VAL A 78 -26.25 -17.61 5.85
C VAL A 78 -26.25 -16.19 5.30
N THR A 79 -27.42 -15.57 5.28
CA THR A 79 -27.61 -14.15 4.93
C THR A 79 -28.19 -13.40 6.13
N PHE A 80 -27.75 -12.17 6.33
CA PHE A 80 -28.27 -11.27 7.36
C PHE A 80 -29.41 -10.41 6.80
N GLU A 81 -30.47 -10.21 7.57
CA GLU A 81 -31.40 -9.11 7.30
C GLU A 81 -30.76 -7.79 7.76
N PRO A 82 -31.01 -6.65 7.08
CA PRO A 82 -30.50 -5.34 7.51
C PRO A 82 -30.90 -5.06 8.96
N CYS A 83 -29.92 -5.13 9.86
CA CYS A 83 -30.13 -4.96 11.28
C CYS A 83 -28.78 -4.55 11.89
N GLU A 84 -28.62 -3.29 12.30
CA GLU A 84 -27.37 -2.77 12.85
C GLU A 84 -27.05 -3.45 14.18
N VAL A 85 -26.13 -4.42 14.23
CA VAL A 85 -25.71 -5.02 15.49
C VAL A 85 -24.78 -4.03 16.19
N ASP A 86 -25.35 -3.18 17.06
CA ASP A 86 -24.68 -1.97 17.55
C ASP A 86 -23.69 -2.23 18.70
N SER A 87 -23.75 -3.39 19.34
CA SER A 87 -22.93 -3.68 20.53
C SER A 87 -22.00 -4.88 20.36
N ALA A 88 -20.79 -4.78 20.92
CA ALA A 88 -19.81 -5.87 20.92
C ALA A 88 -20.33 -7.15 21.61
N SER A 89 -21.23 -7.00 22.59
CA SER A 89 -21.90 -8.13 23.25
C SER A 89 -22.81 -8.89 22.29
N GLU A 90 -23.60 -8.17 21.49
CA GLU A 90 -24.51 -8.76 20.52
C GLU A 90 -23.77 -9.41 19.35
N GLN A 91 -22.65 -8.82 18.91
CA GLN A 91 -21.75 -9.43 17.94
C GLN A 91 -21.17 -10.76 18.43
N GLY A 92 -20.71 -10.81 19.70
CA GLY A 92 -20.20 -12.03 20.32
C GLY A 92 -21.25 -13.13 20.45
N GLU A 93 -22.48 -12.79 20.82
CA GLU A 93 -23.58 -13.76 20.87
C GLU A 93 -23.94 -14.34 19.51
N LEU A 94 -23.93 -13.50 18.47
CA LEU A 94 -24.15 -13.95 17.10
C LEU A 94 -23.04 -14.89 16.62
N THR A 95 -21.77 -14.55 16.89
CA THR A 95 -20.62 -15.41 16.61
C THR A 95 -20.78 -16.76 17.29
N ASP A 96 -21.15 -16.78 18.57
CA ASP A 96 -21.37 -17.99 19.35
C ASP A 96 -22.47 -18.88 18.75
N VAL A 97 -23.55 -18.28 18.26
CA VAL A 97 -24.63 -19.01 17.58
C VAL A 97 -24.15 -19.63 16.28
N LEU A 98 -23.39 -18.87 15.47
CA LEU A 98 -22.84 -19.36 14.20
C LEU A 98 -21.78 -20.45 14.40
N ALA A 99 -20.93 -20.33 15.43
CA ALA A 99 -19.93 -21.34 15.78
C ALA A 99 -20.60 -22.67 16.17
N ARG A 100 -21.62 -22.62 17.05
CA ARG A 100 -22.42 -23.81 17.40
C ARG A 100 -23.15 -24.42 16.20
N LEU A 101 -23.59 -23.58 15.26
CA LEU A 101 -24.20 -24.07 14.02
C LEU A 101 -23.18 -24.81 13.14
N CYS A 102 -21.97 -24.25 12.99
CA CYS A 102 -20.86 -24.89 12.27
C CYS A 102 -20.51 -26.25 12.90
N ASP A 103 -20.33 -26.30 14.22
CA ASP A 103 -20.00 -27.53 14.95
C ASP A 103 -21.08 -28.60 14.79
N ARG A 104 -22.36 -28.21 14.89
CA ARG A 104 -23.48 -29.14 14.77
C ARG A 104 -23.62 -29.71 13.35
N LEU A 105 -23.35 -28.90 12.34
CA LEU A 105 -23.48 -29.32 10.94
C LEU A 105 -22.23 -30.03 10.44
N GLY A 106 -21.07 -29.82 11.08
CA GLY A 106 -19.78 -30.35 10.63
C GLY A 106 -19.38 -29.84 9.25
N ARG A 107 -19.85 -28.64 8.87
CA ARG A 107 -19.71 -28.06 7.52
C ARG A 107 -19.26 -26.61 7.60
N GLU A 108 -18.56 -26.17 6.56
CA GLU A 108 -18.21 -24.76 6.39
C GLU A 108 -19.48 -23.90 6.20
N ILE A 109 -19.50 -22.73 6.82
CA ILE A 109 -20.54 -21.71 6.60
C ILE A 109 -20.05 -20.70 5.58
N VAL A 110 -20.89 -20.34 4.60
CA VAL A 110 -20.67 -19.23 3.68
C VAL A 110 -21.60 -18.08 4.06
N LEU A 111 -21.01 -17.00 4.55
CA LEU A 111 -21.69 -15.77 4.91
C LEU A 111 -21.85 -14.88 3.68
N LEU A 112 -23.06 -14.36 3.47
CA LEU A 112 -23.39 -13.43 2.39
C LEU A 112 -23.79 -12.07 2.95
N GLY A 113 -23.30 -11.00 2.32
CA GLY A 113 -23.64 -9.65 2.71
C GLY A 113 -23.58 -8.65 1.56
N GLN A 114 -24.46 -7.66 1.63
CA GLN A 114 -24.57 -6.54 0.70
C GLN A 114 -24.65 -5.22 1.49
N ASP A 115 -24.02 -4.16 0.99
CA ASP A 115 -24.11 -2.82 1.58
C ASP A 115 -23.79 -2.88 3.09
N GLU A 116 -24.65 -2.36 3.96
CA GLU A 116 -24.47 -2.39 5.41
C GLU A 116 -24.28 -3.81 5.98
N THR A 117 -24.97 -4.81 5.42
CA THR A 117 -24.84 -6.21 5.86
C THR A 117 -23.53 -6.87 5.44
N ALA A 118 -22.79 -6.26 4.50
CA ALA A 118 -21.47 -6.74 4.12
C ALA A 118 -20.47 -6.60 5.28
N GLU A 119 -20.53 -5.51 6.04
CA GLU A 119 -19.64 -5.32 7.20
C GLU A 119 -19.88 -6.38 8.28
N GLU A 120 -21.15 -6.70 8.55
CA GLU A 120 -21.50 -7.75 9.52
C GLU A 120 -21.03 -9.13 9.04
N ALA A 121 -21.27 -9.47 7.77
CA ALA A 121 -20.80 -10.74 7.21
C ALA A 121 -19.27 -10.89 7.27
N LEU A 122 -18.53 -9.78 7.08
CA LEU A 122 -17.08 -9.75 7.21
C LEU A 122 -16.63 -9.90 8.67
N ALA A 123 -17.28 -9.22 9.61
CA ALA A 123 -16.98 -9.30 11.03
C ALA A 123 -17.21 -10.72 11.58
N GLN A 124 -18.33 -11.34 11.22
CA GLN A 124 -18.64 -12.71 11.63
C GLN A 124 -17.68 -13.72 10.98
N ALA A 125 -17.32 -13.55 9.70
CA ALA A 125 -16.33 -14.40 9.06
C ALA A 125 -14.97 -14.30 9.77
N ALA A 126 -14.56 -13.09 10.12
CA ALA A 126 -13.32 -12.81 10.85
C ALA A 126 -13.29 -13.55 12.19
N ALA A 127 -14.38 -13.49 12.95
CA ALA A 127 -14.53 -14.10 14.27
C ALA A 127 -14.57 -15.64 14.20
N LEU A 128 -15.21 -16.20 13.18
CA LEU A 128 -15.31 -17.66 12.98
C LEU A 128 -14.05 -18.29 12.38
N GLY A 129 -13.15 -17.50 11.79
CA GLY A 129 -11.88 -17.98 11.26
C GLY A 129 -12.06 -19.08 10.21
N GLN A 130 -11.42 -20.24 10.40
CA GLN A 130 -11.43 -21.33 9.42
C GLN A 130 -12.80 -22.02 9.26
N ALA A 131 -13.76 -21.74 10.15
CA ALA A 131 -15.10 -22.28 10.11
C ALA A 131 -16.02 -21.60 9.06
N ALA A 132 -15.66 -20.41 8.59
CA ALA A 132 -16.52 -19.63 7.70
C ALA A 132 -15.78 -19.02 6.51
N SER A 133 -16.40 -19.06 5.33
CA SER A 133 -16.07 -18.23 4.19
C SER A 133 -17.09 -17.12 4.01
N CYS A 134 -16.75 -16.12 3.20
CA CYS A 134 -17.60 -14.95 3.02
C CYS A 134 -17.58 -14.45 1.57
N LEU A 135 -18.77 -14.13 1.04
CA LEU A 135 -18.95 -13.45 -0.24
C LEU A 135 -19.78 -12.18 0.00
N VAL A 136 -19.16 -11.04 -0.21
CA VAL A 136 -19.82 -9.74 -0.04
C VAL A 136 -19.74 -8.90 -1.30
N TRP A 137 -20.67 -7.96 -1.44
CA TRP A 137 -20.65 -6.99 -2.52
C TRP A 137 -21.13 -5.61 -2.09
N SER A 138 -20.77 -4.61 -2.89
CA SER A 138 -21.20 -3.20 -2.72
C SER A 138 -20.89 -2.67 -1.32
N LEU A 139 -19.61 -2.60 -0.97
CA LEU A 139 -19.24 -2.14 0.37
C LEU A 139 -19.68 -0.68 0.60
N PRO A 140 -20.25 -0.36 1.77
CA PRO A 140 -20.82 0.95 2.02
C PRO A 140 -19.73 2.03 2.07
N ARG A 141 -20.13 3.26 1.76
CA ARG A 141 -19.27 4.42 1.94
C ARG A 141 -19.01 4.64 3.42
N ARG A 142 -17.77 4.96 3.79
CA ARG A 142 -17.47 5.54 5.10
C ARG A 142 -17.35 7.05 4.95
N ASP A 143 -18.16 7.79 5.69
CA ASP A 143 -18.03 9.24 5.72
C ASP A 143 -16.76 9.64 6.49
N ALA A 144 -16.17 10.77 6.11
CA ALA A 144 -14.87 11.24 6.62
C ALA A 144 -14.87 11.63 8.12
N GLY A 145 -15.93 11.32 8.86
CA GLY A 145 -16.09 11.55 10.30
C GLY A 145 -16.23 10.29 11.16
N ASP A 146 -16.45 9.10 10.56
CA ASP A 146 -16.56 7.83 11.31
C ASP A 146 -15.17 7.28 11.63
N GLY A 147 -14.52 7.98 12.57
CA GLY A 147 -13.13 7.84 12.99
C GLY A 147 -12.76 6.58 13.78
N ALA A 148 -13.18 5.40 13.32
CA ALA A 148 -12.52 4.17 13.73
C ALA A 148 -11.55 3.73 12.61
N PRO A 149 -10.23 3.99 12.74
CA PRO A 149 -9.26 3.32 11.87
C PRO A 149 -9.52 1.82 11.95
N LEU A 150 -9.52 1.13 10.80
CA LEU A 150 -9.51 -0.33 10.78
C LEU A 150 -8.32 -0.76 11.63
N SER A 151 -8.60 -1.30 12.81
CA SER A 151 -7.56 -1.68 13.75
C SER A 151 -6.66 -2.71 13.06
N PRO A 152 -5.33 -2.51 13.03
CA PRO A 152 -4.37 -3.42 12.38
C PRO A 152 -4.43 -4.87 12.88
N GLY A 153 -5.17 -5.14 13.96
CA GLY A 153 -5.36 -6.46 14.57
C GLY A 153 -6.43 -7.35 13.95
N ASN A 154 -7.36 -6.84 13.13
CA ASN A 154 -8.45 -7.66 12.57
C ASN A 154 -8.09 -8.15 11.14
N THR A 155 -7.09 -9.02 11.05
CA THR A 155 -6.51 -9.51 9.78
C THR A 155 -6.99 -10.90 9.37
N SER A 156 -7.94 -11.53 10.09
CA SER A 156 -8.63 -12.73 9.63
C SER A 156 -9.94 -12.33 8.97
N TRP A 157 -10.21 -12.77 7.74
CA TRP A 157 -11.47 -12.50 7.03
C TRP A 157 -12.35 -13.76 6.94
N GLY A 158 -12.08 -14.72 7.82
CA GLY A 158 -12.53 -16.11 7.71
C GLY A 158 -11.56 -16.97 6.91
N ARG A 159 -12.01 -18.14 6.48
CA ARG A 159 -11.28 -19.12 5.66
C ARG A 159 -11.00 -18.60 4.26
N ARG A 160 -12.03 -18.12 3.56
CA ARG A 160 -11.94 -17.51 2.22
C ARG A 160 -12.88 -16.33 2.14
N THR A 161 -12.43 -15.26 1.52
CA THR A 161 -13.24 -14.04 1.40
C THR A 161 -13.19 -13.52 0.00
N VAL A 162 -14.36 -13.18 -0.53
CA VAL A 162 -14.53 -12.62 -1.85
C VAL A 162 -15.36 -11.35 -1.72
N ILE A 163 -14.79 -10.24 -2.17
CA ILE A 163 -15.47 -8.96 -2.27
C ILE A 163 -15.72 -8.70 -3.76
N LEU A 164 -16.98 -8.47 -4.16
CA LEU A 164 -17.34 -8.04 -5.50
C LEU A 164 -17.71 -6.55 -5.45
N GLN A 165 -17.11 -5.74 -6.31
CA GLN A 165 -17.33 -4.30 -6.30
C GLN A 165 -17.55 -3.79 -7.72
N ASP A 166 -18.61 -3.00 -7.92
CA ASP A 166 -18.85 -2.36 -9.22
C ASP A 166 -17.81 -1.28 -9.46
N ALA A 167 -17.18 -1.28 -10.63
CA ALA A 167 -16.15 -0.31 -10.97
C ALA A 167 -16.68 1.13 -11.10
N ALA A 168 -17.99 1.31 -11.23
CA ALA A 168 -18.64 2.61 -11.22
C ALA A 168 -19.05 3.07 -9.81
N ASP A 169 -18.91 2.22 -8.78
CA ASP A 169 -19.31 2.57 -7.43
C ASP A 169 -18.38 3.66 -6.85
N PRO A 170 -18.90 4.87 -6.56
CA PRO A 170 -18.13 5.94 -5.94
C PRO A 170 -17.57 5.59 -4.54
N GLY A 171 -18.16 4.60 -3.87
CA GLY A 171 -17.71 4.07 -2.57
C GLY A 171 -16.40 3.31 -2.62
N ILE A 172 -15.86 3.00 -3.81
CA ILE A 172 -14.52 2.41 -3.92
C ILE A 172 -13.47 3.29 -3.24
N ARG A 173 -13.54 4.62 -3.42
CA ARG A 173 -12.49 5.54 -2.95
C ARG A 173 -12.51 5.76 -1.44
N THR A 174 -13.68 5.68 -0.82
CA THR A 174 -13.88 5.98 0.61
C THR A 174 -14.07 4.73 1.47
N GLY A 175 -14.53 3.61 0.89
CA GLY A 175 -14.73 2.34 1.59
C GLY A 175 -13.67 1.29 1.24
N LEU A 176 -13.75 0.71 0.03
CA LEU A 176 -12.92 -0.43 -0.37
C LEU A 176 -11.42 -0.10 -0.46
N GLY A 177 -11.05 1.04 -1.04
CA GLY A 177 -9.66 1.46 -1.26
C GLY A 177 -8.83 1.53 0.02
N PRO A 178 -9.24 2.29 1.06
CA PRO A 178 -8.57 2.32 2.35
C PRO A 178 -8.37 0.94 2.98
N ARG A 179 -9.40 0.10 2.92
CA ARG A 179 -9.37 -1.27 3.45
C ARG A 179 -8.38 -2.16 2.69
N MET A 180 -8.38 -2.09 1.36
CA MET A 180 -7.41 -2.81 0.53
C MET A 180 -5.97 -2.45 0.87
N ARG A 181 -5.70 -1.16 1.18
CA ARG A 181 -4.37 -0.70 1.62
C ARG A 181 -3.99 -1.26 2.97
N ALA A 182 -4.90 -1.18 3.96
CA ALA A 182 -4.65 -1.68 5.31
C ALA A 182 -4.35 -3.18 5.34
N LEU A 183 -5.01 -3.95 4.45
CA LEU A 183 -4.92 -5.40 4.40
C LEU A 183 -3.90 -5.93 3.37
N GLY A 184 -3.18 -5.02 2.70
CA GLY A 184 -2.12 -5.39 1.76
C GLY A 184 -2.61 -6.12 0.51
N TYR A 185 -3.77 -5.75 -0.04
CA TYR A 185 -4.24 -6.27 -1.33
C TYR A 185 -3.30 -5.85 -2.46
N VAL A 186 -2.97 -6.81 -3.33
CA VAL A 186 -2.12 -6.59 -4.51
C VAL A 186 -2.94 -6.86 -5.76
N HIS A 187 -2.93 -5.92 -6.72
CA HIS A 187 -3.56 -6.09 -8.02
C HIS A 187 -2.87 -7.20 -8.83
N ARG A 188 -3.66 -8.12 -9.38
CA ARG A 188 -3.22 -9.29 -10.17
C ARG A 188 -3.64 -9.22 -11.64
N GLY A 189 -4.23 -8.11 -12.07
CA GLY A 189 -4.73 -7.91 -13.42
C GLY A 189 -6.24 -8.10 -13.53
N ARG A 190 -6.85 -7.45 -14.54
CA ARG A 190 -8.28 -7.59 -14.89
C ARG A 190 -9.24 -7.39 -13.71
N GLY A 191 -8.89 -6.48 -12.79
CA GLY A 191 -9.72 -6.15 -11.63
C GLY A 191 -9.60 -7.13 -10.44
N LEU A 192 -8.77 -8.17 -10.54
CA LEU A 192 -8.48 -9.06 -9.42
C LEU A 192 -7.46 -8.43 -8.49
N HIS A 193 -7.74 -8.47 -7.19
CA HIS A 193 -6.81 -8.13 -6.13
C HIS A 193 -6.78 -9.24 -5.08
N THR A 194 -5.60 -9.55 -4.56
CA THR A 194 -5.40 -10.66 -3.61
C THR A 194 -4.56 -10.25 -2.41
N THR A 195 -4.85 -10.79 -1.23
CA THR A 195 -3.96 -10.73 -0.05
C THR A 195 -2.94 -11.89 -0.07
N ALA A 196 -1.96 -11.85 0.84
CA ALA A 196 -1.03 -12.96 1.06
C ALA A 196 -1.73 -14.23 1.59
N THR A 197 -2.84 -14.07 2.29
CA THR A 197 -3.66 -15.16 2.85
C THR A 197 -4.68 -15.73 1.85
N GLY A 198 -4.73 -15.19 0.62
CA GLY A 198 -5.56 -15.75 -0.46
C GLY A 198 -7.00 -15.21 -0.54
N HIS A 199 -7.36 -14.16 0.22
CA HIS A 199 -8.63 -13.45 0.02
C HIS A 199 -8.61 -12.66 -1.28
N CYS A 200 -9.79 -12.43 -1.87
CA CYS A 200 -9.96 -11.77 -3.16
C CYS A 200 -10.90 -10.56 -3.08
N ALA A 201 -10.53 -9.48 -3.76
CA ALA A 201 -11.43 -8.40 -4.12
C ALA A 201 -11.44 -8.31 -5.64
N ILE A 202 -12.62 -8.32 -6.25
CA ILE A 202 -12.82 -8.32 -7.69
C ILE A 202 -13.63 -7.08 -8.05
N ILE A 203 -12.93 -6.13 -8.67
CA ILE A 203 -13.52 -4.90 -9.19
C ILE A 203 -13.86 -5.16 -10.67
N LEU A 204 -15.12 -5.08 -11.06
CA LEU A 204 -15.55 -5.25 -12.44
C LEU A 204 -16.77 -4.39 -12.75
N ARG A 205 -17.12 -4.23 -14.04
CA ARG A 205 -18.34 -3.51 -14.43
C ARG A 205 -19.48 -4.52 -14.55
N PHE A 206 -20.48 -4.42 -13.68
CA PHE A 206 -21.70 -5.22 -13.82
C PHE A 206 -22.99 -4.39 -13.95
N GLY A 207 -22.87 -3.05 -14.02
CA GLY A 207 -23.69 -2.23 -14.91
C GLY A 207 -25.16 -2.03 -14.53
N THR A 208 -25.50 -2.10 -13.25
CA THR A 208 -26.81 -1.69 -12.76
C THR A 208 -26.73 -0.30 -12.12
N ASP A 209 -27.79 0.51 -12.22
CA ASP A 209 -27.83 1.86 -11.65
C ASP A 209 -27.68 1.87 -10.12
N ASP A 210 -27.95 0.73 -9.48
CA ASP A 210 -27.86 0.52 -8.03
C ASP A 210 -26.54 -0.14 -7.59
N HIS A 211 -25.59 -0.38 -8.50
CA HIS A 211 -24.33 -1.08 -8.22
C HIS A 211 -24.53 -2.48 -7.61
N THR A 212 -25.67 -3.14 -7.83
CA THR A 212 -25.95 -4.51 -7.37
C THR A 212 -25.57 -5.54 -8.45
N PRO A 213 -24.80 -6.60 -8.13
CA PRO A 213 -24.49 -7.65 -9.08
C PRO A 213 -25.75 -8.40 -9.56
N SER A 214 -25.80 -8.76 -10.84
CA SER A 214 -26.93 -9.54 -11.38
C SER A 214 -27.05 -10.90 -10.67
N PRO A 215 -28.27 -11.48 -10.58
CA PRO A 215 -28.46 -12.81 -10.00
C PRO A 215 -27.56 -13.86 -10.63
N THR A 216 -27.38 -13.83 -11.96
CA THR A 216 -26.50 -14.75 -12.70
C THR A 216 -25.04 -14.65 -12.27
N LEU A 217 -24.54 -13.43 -12.07
CA LEU A 217 -23.17 -13.19 -11.59
C LEU A 217 -23.00 -13.78 -10.18
N LEU A 218 -23.94 -13.51 -9.28
CA LEU A 218 -23.92 -14.08 -7.92
C LEU A 218 -24.01 -15.60 -7.93
N ARG A 219 -24.78 -16.21 -8.85
CA ARG A 219 -24.84 -17.68 -9.00
C ARG A 219 -23.47 -18.26 -9.31
N VAL A 220 -22.73 -17.66 -10.25
CA VAL A 220 -21.41 -18.12 -10.66
C VAL A 220 -20.40 -17.94 -9.52
N ALA A 221 -20.43 -16.79 -8.85
CA ALA A 221 -19.54 -16.52 -7.72
C ALA A 221 -19.80 -17.48 -6.55
N LEU A 222 -21.05 -17.62 -6.13
CA LEU A 222 -21.45 -18.51 -5.04
C LEU A 222 -21.16 -19.97 -5.38
N GLY A 223 -21.49 -20.41 -6.61
CA GLY A 223 -21.25 -21.78 -7.06
C GLY A 223 -19.79 -22.21 -6.95
N SER A 224 -18.84 -21.30 -7.18
CA SER A 224 -17.41 -21.60 -6.99
C SER A 224 -16.98 -21.57 -5.52
N LEU A 225 -17.58 -20.70 -4.70
CA LEU A 225 -17.23 -20.58 -3.28
C LEU A 225 -17.81 -21.71 -2.41
N LEU A 226 -18.93 -22.31 -2.80
CA LEU A 226 -19.56 -23.41 -2.07
C LEU A 226 -18.72 -24.69 -1.99
N ASP A 227 -17.70 -24.85 -2.84
CA ASP A 227 -16.74 -25.94 -2.77
C ASP A 227 -15.58 -25.55 -1.81
N PRO A 228 -15.49 -26.14 -0.60
CA PRO A 228 -14.48 -25.81 0.41
C PRO A 228 -13.03 -26.12 -0.03
N GLY A 229 -12.87 -26.94 -1.06
CA GLY A 229 -11.57 -27.28 -1.65
C GLY A 229 -11.04 -26.22 -2.60
N ARG A 230 -11.87 -25.27 -3.06
CA ARG A 230 -11.45 -24.23 -3.99
C ARG A 230 -10.96 -22.97 -3.28
N PRO A 231 -9.88 -22.33 -3.74
CA PRO A 231 -9.45 -21.04 -3.20
C PRO A 231 -10.44 -19.92 -3.59
N ALA A 232 -10.41 -18.78 -2.87
CA ALA A 232 -11.25 -17.61 -3.20
C ALA A 232 -11.07 -17.13 -4.65
N ARG A 233 -9.84 -17.24 -5.18
CA ARG A 233 -9.49 -16.91 -6.57
C ARG A 233 -10.29 -17.70 -7.61
N SER A 234 -10.78 -18.89 -7.29
CA SER A 234 -11.61 -19.68 -8.21
C SER A 234 -12.89 -18.94 -8.63
N VAL A 235 -13.40 -18.04 -7.78
CA VAL A 235 -14.54 -17.17 -8.13
C VAL A 235 -14.21 -16.27 -9.32
N PHE A 236 -13.02 -15.68 -9.34
CA PHE A 236 -12.57 -14.86 -10.48
C PHE A 236 -12.47 -15.69 -11.76
N GLU A 237 -11.92 -16.90 -11.68
CA GLU A 237 -11.77 -17.81 -12.83
C GLU A 237 -13.14 -18.25 -13.37
N ALA A 238 -14.10 -18.53 -12.47
CA ALA A 238 -15.48 -18.85 -12.83
C ALA A 238 -16.18 -17.66 -13.51
N LEU A 239 -16.05 -16.45 -12.95
CA LEU A 239 -16.61 -15.23 -13.55
C LEU A 239 -16.00 -14.90 -14.91
N GLN A 240 -14.69 -15.11 -15.06
CA GLN A 240 -14.00 -14.98 -16.34
C GLN A 240 -14.49 -16.00 -17.36
N GLY A 241 -14.61 -17.28 -16.97
CA GLY A 241 -15.13 -18.34 -17.84
C GLY A 241 -16.58 -18.12 -18.26
N ALA A 242 -17.38 -17.47 -17.40
CA ALA A 242 -18.76 -17.07 -17.68
C ALA A 242 -18.89 -15.75 -18.48
N GLY A 243 -17.77 -15.11 -18.85
CA GLY A 243 -17.77 -13.90 -19.69
C GLY A 243 -18.09 -12.60 -18.97
N PHE A 244 -18.09 -12.56 -17.63
CA PHE A 244 -18.32 -11.32 -16.87
C PHE A 244 -17.10 -10.40 -16.81
N ILE A 245 -15.92 -10.88 -17.18
CA ILE A 245 -14.67 -10.13 -17.08
C ILE A 245 -14.16 -9.81 -18.48
N ASP A 246 -14.35 -8.56 -18.90
CA ASP A 246 -13.86 -8.05 -20.16
C ASP A 246 -12.39 -7.61 -20.06
N ALA A 247 -11.54 -8.23 -20.89
CA ALA A 247 -10.12 -7.90 -20.94
C ALA A 247 -9.84 -6.54 -21.59
N ALA A 248 -10.73 -6.01 -22.44
CA ALA A 248 -10.52 -4.75 -23.13
C ALA A 248 -10.71 -3.54 -22.19
N SER A 249 -11.72 -3.58 -21.32
CA SER A 249 -11.97 -2.53 -20.31
C SER A 249 -11.15 -2.67 -19.02
N ALA A 250 -10.46 -3.80 -18.84
CA ALA A 250 -9.67 -4.11 -17.65
C ALA A 250 -8.61 -3.05 -17.27
N LEU A 251 -8.05 -2.35 -18.26
CA LEU A 251 -7.02 -1.34 -18.01
C LEU A 251 -7.56 -0.12 -17.26
N ALA A 252 -8.83 0.22 -17.48
CA ALA A 252 -9.50 1.38 -16.91
C ALA A 252 -10.11 1.10 -15.53
N LEU A 253 -10.15 -0.16 -15.08
CA LEU A 253 -10.74 -0.53 -13.79
C LEU A 253 -9.97 0.11 -12.63
N PRO A 254 -10.66 0.60 -11.58
CA PRO A 254 -10.04 1.16 -10.39
C PRO A 254 -8.96 0.26 -9.80
N ARG A 255 -7.75 0.78 -9.56
CA ARG A 255 -6.65 0.06 -8.91
C ARG A 255 -5.66 1.01 -8.26
N ASP A 256 -4.79 0.46 -7.40
CA ASP A 256 -3.66 1.18 -6.83
C ASP A 256 -2.63 1.46 -7.94
N LEU A 257 -2.35 2.74 -8.19
CA LEU A 257 -1.38 3.21 -9.19
C LEU A 257 -0.15 3.87 -8.56
N ARG A 258 0.06 3.77 -7.25
CA ARG A 258 1.18 4.45 -6.58
C ARG A 258 2.55 3.99 -7.10
N ARG A 259 2.66 2.73 -7.54
CA ARG A 259 3.91 2.18 -8.12
C ARG A 259 4.14 2.69 -9.54
N GLU A 260 3.07 2.92 -10.30
CA GLU A 260 3.11 3.39 -11.68
C GLU A 260 3.03 4.92 -11.81
N ALA A 261 2.75 5.64 -10.72
CA ALA A 261 2.52 7.08 -10.66
C ALA A 261 3.57 7.86 -11.44
N TRP A 262 4.86 7.53 -11.26
CA TRP A 262 5.95 8.11 -12.03
C TRP A 262 5.77 7.94 -13.54
N SER A 263 5.59 6.70 -14.02
CA SER A 263 5.45 6.40 -15.45
C SER A 263 4.20 7.00 -16.12
N LEU A 264 3.21 7.39 -15.29
CA LEU A 264 1.94 7.98 -15.70
C LEU A 264 2.00 9.51 -15.70
N LEU A 265 2.86 10.11 -14.85
CA LEU A 265 2.82 11.52 -14.49
C LEU A 265 4.17 12.25 -14.59
N ALA A 266 5.25 11.59 -15.03
CA ALA A 266 6.60 12.19 -15.11
C ALA A 266 6.65 13.49 -15.93
N ASP A 267 5.82 13.59 -16.98
CA ASP A 267 5.73 14.76 -17.85
C ASP A 267 4.54 15.68 -17.50
N ALA A 268 3.88 15.45 -16.37
CA ALA A 268 2.67 16.18 -15.99
C ALA A 268 2.94 17.67 -15.79
N ALA A 269 2.16 18.51 -16.46
CA ALA A 269 2.26 19.97 -16.35
C ALA A 269 0.89 20.63 -16.38
N LEU A 270 0.79 21.84 -15.82
CA LEU A 270 -0.42 22.65 -15.95
C LEU A 270 -0.29 23.60 -17.14
N GLU A 271 -1.28 23.52 -18.02
CA GLU A 271 -1.50 24.42 -19.14
C GLU A 271 -2.83 25.12 -18.93
N ALA A 272 -2.91 26.41 -19.24
CA ALA A 272 -4.16 27.14 -19.18
C ALA A 272 -4.39 27.96 -20.45
N GLU A 273 -5.64 27.98 -20.89
CA GLU A 273 -6.08 28.74 -22.04
C GLU A 273 -7.34 29.55 -21.69
N PRO A 274 -7.41 30.84 -22.07
CA PRO A 274 -8.62 31.63 -21.87
C PRO A 274 -9.75 31.09 -22.75
N VAL A 275 -10.93 30.87 -22.14
CA VAL A 275 -12.15 30.42 -22.84
C VAL A 275 -13.17 31.54 -22.95
N ALA A 276 -13.19 32.45 -21.98
CA ALA A 276 -14.00 33.68 -21.95
C ALA A 276 -13.29 34.77 -21.14
N SER A 277 -13.86 35.97 -21.09
CA SER A 277 -13.29 37.10 -20.32
C SER A 277 -13.16 36.81 -18.82
N ASP A 278 -14.02 35.96 -18.26
CA ASP A 278 -14.09 35.58 -16.85
C ASP A 278 -13.69 34.10 -16.60
N ARG A 279 -13.19 33.38 -17.61
CA ARG A 279 -12.92 31.93 -17.50
C ARG A 279 -11.65 31.47 -18.21
N GLN A 280 -10.92 30.58 -17.54
CA GLN A 280 -9.81 29.82 -18.13
C GLN A 280 -10.12 28.31 -18.05
N SER A 281 -9.80 27.59 -19.12
CA SER A 281 -9.68 26.13 -19.09
C SER A 281 -8.27 25.82 -18.62
N VAL A 282 -8.16 25.03 -17.55
CA VAL A 282 -6.89 24.48 -17.10
C VAL A 282 -6.85 23.00 -17.45
N ARG A 283 -5.74 22.56 -18.02
CA ARG A 283 -5.48 21.19 -18.41
C ARG A 283 -4.19 20.71 -17.78
N MET A 284 -4.20 19.47 -17.33
CA MET A 284 -3.00 18.74 -16.98
C MET A 284 -2.52 17.95 -18.20
N SER A 285 -1.47 18.42 -18.86
CA SER A 285 -0.84 17.76 -20.00
C SER A 285 0.18 16.71 -19.53
N GLY A 286 0.71 15.88 -20.43
CA GLY A 286 1.73 14.87 -20.11
C GLY A 286 1.25 13.68 -19.27
N VAL A 287 -0.06 13.48 -19.13
CA VAL A 287 -0.66 12.44 -18.30
C VAL A 287 -1.33 11.37 -19.15
N LYS A 288 -1.06 10.09 -18.85
CA LYS A 288 -1.76 8.96 -19.47
C LYS A 288 -3.14 8.77 -18.82
N THR A 289 -4.20 9.05 -19.57
CA THR A 289 -5.60 8.89 -19.12
C THR A 289 -6.15 7.50 -19.44
N GLY A 290 -7.32 7.17 -18.88
CA GLY A 290 -8.01 5.89 -19.15
C GLY A 290 -7.39 4.67 -18.46
N VAL A 291 -6.47 4.87 -17.51
CA VAL A 291 -5.82 3.81 -16.74
C VAL A 291 -6.28 3.87 -15.30
N GLY A 292 -6.60 2.72 -14.71
CA GLY A 292 -6.72 2.53 -13.26
C GLY A 292 -7.75 3.39 -12.53
N GLY A 293 -8.76 3.92 -13.24
CA GLY A 293 -9.76 4.82 -12.68
C GLY A 293 -9.22 6.21 -12.29
N LEU A 294 -8.18 6.71 -12.97
CA LEU A 294 -7.62 8.05 -12.71
C LEU A 294 -8.67 9.16 -12.75
N THR A 295 -8.62 10.04 -11.76
CA THR A 295 -9.43 11.26 -11.63
C THR A 295 -8.55 12.45 -11.28
N PHE A 296 -9.06 13.65 -11.58
CA PHE A 296 -8.38 14.92 -11.41
C PHE A 296 -9.23 15.82 -10.53
N GLU A 297 -8.64 16.32 -9.46
CA GLU A 297 -9.29 17.19 -8.49
C GLU A 297 -8.68 18.59 -8.58
N PHE A 298 -9.44 19.52 -9.14
CA PHE A 298 -9.10 20.93 -9.24
C PHE A 298 -9.68 21.64 -8.01
N SER A 299 -8.85 22.28 -7.20
CA SER A 299 -9.25 23.04 -6.02
C SER A 299 -8.71 24.46 -6.12
N LEU A 300 -9.58 25.45 -6.11
CA LEU A 300 -9.21 26.87 -6.14
C LEU A 300 -9.50 27.50 -4.77
N THR A 301 -8.48 28.13 -4.20
CA THR A 301 -8.56 28.94 -2.98
C THR A 301 -8.24 30.38 -3.33
N CYS A 302 -9.13 31.32 -3.03
CA CYS A 302 -8.91 32.72 -3.38
C CYS A 302 -8.14 33.47 -2.28
N ASP A 303 -7.39 34.50 -2.68
CA ASP A 303 -6.55 35.28 -1.75
C ASP A 303 -7.38 36.14 -0.77
N ALA A 304 -8.66 36.40 -1.08
CA ALA A 304 -9.55 37.29 -0.32
C ALA A 304 -10.61 36.57 0.55
N ASP A 305 -10.66 35.24 0.52
CA ASP A 305 -11.67 34.47 1.27
C ASP A 305 -11.29 34.38 2.75
N ASP A 306 -12.30 34.36 3.63
CA ASP A 306 -12.14 33.97 5.03
C ASP A 306 -11.54 32.54 5.06
N PRO A 307 -10.51 32.25 5.87
CA PRO A 307 -9.94 30.89 5.97
C PRO A 307 -10.96 29.80 6.37
N THR A 308 -12.20 30.18 6.73
CA THR A 308 -13.33 29.28 6.96
C THR A 308 -14.16 28.93 5.72
N ASP A 309 -14.00 29.63 4.60
CA ASP A 309 -14.70 29.32 3.34
C ASP A 309 -14.09 28.12 2.63
N ALA A 310 -14.96 27.23 2.15
CA ALA A 310 -14.53 26.00 1.48
C ALA A 310 -14.02 26.31 0.06
N PRO A 311 -12.86 25.76 -0.36
CA PRO A 311 -12.34 26.00 -1.69
C PRO A 311 -13.27 25.44 -2.77
N LEU A 312 -13.37 26.12 -3.91
CA LEU A 312 -14.09 25.61 -5.07
C LEU A 312 -13.40 24.32 -5.55
N ARG A 313 -14.12 23.19 -5.52
CA ARG A 313 -13.58 21.87 -5.87
C ARG A 313 -14.34 21.25 -7.04
N VAL A 314 -13.60 20.85 -8.07
CA VAL A 314 -14.12 20.12 -9.25
C VAL A 314 -13.38 18.79 -9.36
N ILE A 315 -14.13 17.68 -9.36
CA ILE A 315 -13.59 16.32 -9.54
C ILE A 315 -14.07 15.81 -10.89
N THR A 316 -13.14 15.32 -11.73
CA THR A 316 -13.45 14.89 -13.10
C THR A 316 -12.55 13.74 -13.54
N ALA A 317 -13.02 12.90 -14.45
CA ALA A 317 -12.20 11.90 -15.13
C ALA A 317 -11.39 12.49 -16.29
N SER A 318 -11.75 13.69 -16.75
CA SER A 318 -11.00 14.44 -17.76
C SER A 318 -9.84 15.18 -17.10
N PRO A 319 -8.65 15.24 -17.71
CA PRO A 319 -7.49 15.96 -17.18
C PRO A 319 -7.64 17.48 -17.33
N SER A 320 -8.84 18.01 -17.35
CA SER A 320 -9.12 19.43 -17.57
C SER A 320 -10.39 19.88 -16.86
N ALA A 321 -10.40 21.13 -16.41
CA ALA A 321 -11.57 21.80 -15.85
C ALA A 321 -11.59 23.27 -16.27
N THR A 322 -12.79 23.84 -16.40
CA THR A 322 -12.96 25.28 -16.64
C THR A 322 -13.32 25.98 -15.34
N LEU A 323 -12.54 26.99 -14.97
CA LEU A 323 -12.67 27.73 -13.71
C LEU A 323 -12.81 29.24 -13.98
N ARG A 324 -13.43 29.97 -13.03
CA ARG A 324 -13.60 31.42 -13.11
C ARG A 324 -12.31 32.16 -12.73
N THR A 325 -11.96 33.22 -13.45
CA THR A 325 -10.70 33.99 -13.25
C THR A 325 -10.84 35.18 -12.29
N GLU A 326 -12.06 35.54 -11.91
CA GLU A 326 -12.39 36.71 -11.06
C GLU A 326 -11.86 36.60 -9.62
N CYS A 327 -11.40 35.42 -9.23
CA CYS A 327 -11.01 35.07 -7.87
C CYS A 327 -9.53 34.68 -7.85
N PRO A 328 -8.60 35.65 -7.88
CA PRO A 328 -7.17 35.35 -7.88
C PRO A 328 -6.77 34.61 -6.61
N GLY A 329 -5.81 33.71 -6.74
CA GLY A 329 -5.42 32.87 -5.61
C GLY A 329 -4.49 31.73 -5.99
N THR A 330 -4.74 30.57 -5.40
CA THR A 330 -3.95 29.36 -5.60
C THR A 330 -4.81 28.25 -6.19
N LEU A 331 -4.43 27.77 -7.36
CA LEU A 331 -4.98 26.56 -7.96
C LEU A 331 -4.14 25.36 -7.55
N LYS A 332 -4.80 24.35 -7.01
CA LYS A 332 -4.28 23.02 -6.74
C LYS A 332 -4.91 22.02 -7.68
N VAL A 333 -4.11 21.21 -8.36
CA VAL A 333 -4.60 20.11 -9.19
C VAL A 333 -4.01 18.80 -8.66
N ALA A 334 -4.84 17.95 -8.09
CA ALA A 334 -4.43 16.66 -7.59
C ALA A 334 -4.84 15.53 -8.54
N VAL A 335 -3.95 14.56 -8.73
CA VAL A 335 -4.20 13.33 -9.48
C VAL A 335 -4.49 12.22 -8.50
N VAL A 336 -5.61 11.53 -8.67
CA VAL A 336 -6.05 10.49 -7.73
C VAL A 336 -6.40 9.22 -8.51
N ASP A 337 -5.91 8.07 -8.07
CA ASP A 337 -6.24 6.78 -8.68
C ASP A 337 -7.65 6.29 -8.29
N GLY A 338 -8.08 5.19 -8.92
CA GLY A 338 -9.42 4.65 -8.70
C GLY A 338 -9.67 4.11 -7.29
N LEU A 339 -8.62 3.85 -6.49
CA LEU A 339 -8.75 3.46 -5.07
C LEU A 339 -8.64 4.65 -4.11
N GLY A 340 -8.56 5.88 -4.63
CA GLY A 340 -8.48 7.09 -3.81
C GLY A 340 -7.07 7.44 -3.32
N ASN A 341 -6.00 6.88 -3.90
CA ASN A 341 -4.64 7.31 -3.60
C ASN A 341 -4.28 8.55 -4.41
N ARG A 342 -3.82 9.59 -3.71
CA ARG A 342 -3.26 10.77 -4.34
C ARG A 342 -1.86 10.47 -4.86
N LEU A 343 -1.65 10.66 -6.17
CA LEU A 343 -0.42 10.30 -6.88
C LEU A 343 0.53 11.48 -7.06
N GLN A 344 -0.01 12.65 -7.40
CA GLN A 344 0.74 13.90 -7.55
C GLN A 344 -0.18 15.09 -7.26
N THR A 345 0.41 16.24 -6.92
CA THR A 345 -0.30 17.51 -6.84
C THR A 345 0.53 18.60 -7.49
N LEU A 346 -0.07 19.35 -8.41
CA LEU A 346 0.50 20.54 -9.02
C LEU A 346 -0.14 21.78 -8.40
N TRP A 347 0.64 22.84 -8.28
CA TRP A 347 0.19 24.12 -7.75
C TRP A 347 0.54 25.22 -8.73
N SER A 348 -0.35 26.19 -8.86
CA SER A 348 -0.10 27.41 -9.63
C SER A 348 -0.79 28.59 -8.97
N ARG A 349 -0.23 29.78 -9.19
CA ARG A 349 -1.00 31.01 -9.04
C ARG A 349 -2.17 31.01 -10.03
N TRP A 350 -3.30 31.56 -9.59
CA TRP A 350 -4.51 31.65 -10.38
C TRP A 350 -4.93 33.13 -10.51
N PRO A 351 -5.36 33.59 -11.70
CA PRO A 351 -5.33 32.88 -13.00
C PRO A 351 -3.90 32.64 -13.49
N ILE A 352 -3.72 31.68 -14.39
CA ILE A 352 -2.40 31.35 -14.94
C ILE A 352 -2.08 32.38 -16.03
N ALA A 353 -1.10 33.25 -15.77
CA ALA A 353 -0.82 34.43 -16.58
C ALA A 353 -0.13 34.13 -17.94
N ASP A 354 0.67 33.06 -18.02
CA ASP A 354 1.41 32.69 -19.23
C ASP A 354 0.80 31.45 -19.90
N SER A 355 0.73 31.43 -21.23
CA SER A 355 0.37 30.26 -22.06
C SER A 355 1.48 29.18 -22.10
N GLY A 356 2.37 29.18 -21.10
CA GLY A 356 3.46 28.22 -20.96
C GLY A 356 3.17 27.20 -19.87
N ALA A 357 3.51 25.93 -20.14
CA ALA A 357 3.36 24.85 -19.18
C ALA A 357 4.13 25.14 -17.89
N GLN A 358 3.43 25.37 -16.78
CA GLN A 358 4.06 25.33 -15.46
C GLN A 358 4.25 23.87 -15.07
N ARG A 359 5.47 23.37 -15.26
CA ARG A 359 5.86 22.04 -14.76
C ARG A 359 5.99 22.11 -13.25
N SER A 360 5.31 21.20 -12.53
CA SER A 360 5.85 20.79 -11.23
C SER A 360 7.15 20.09 -11.54
N LEU A 361 8.23 20.59 -10.96
CA LEU A 361 9.47 19.85 -10.97
C LEU A 361 9.20 18.53 -10.25
N ALA A 362 9.39 17.41 -10.96
CA ALA A 362 9.36 16.09 -10.37
C ALA A 362 10.19 16.10 -9.07
N PRO A 363 9.67 15.51 -7.97
CA PRO A 363 10.46 15.38 -6.76
C PRO A 363 11.70 14.53 -7.06
N VAL A 364 12.87 15.11 -6.82
CA VAL A 364 14.17 14.51 -7.10
C VAL A 364 14.81 14.08 -5.78
N VAL A 365 15.42 12.89 -5.75
CA VAL A 365 16.07 12.37 -4.55
C VAL A 365 17.58 12.48 -4.66
N PHE A 366 18.25 12.94 -3.61
CA PHE A 366 19.69 12.74 -3.42
C PHE A 366 19.89 11.52 -2.51
N VAL A 367 20.78 10.59 -2.89
CA VAL A 367 21.13 9.45 -2.02
C VAL A 367 22.53 9.67 -1.45
N TYR A 368 22.64 9.66 -0.13
CA TYR A 368 23.92 9.57 0.56
C TYR A 368 23.94 8.31 1.42
N GLY A 369 24.77 7.34 1.05
CA GLY A 369 24.78 6.03 1.69
C GLY A 369 25.22 4.95 0.73
N SER A 370 24.75 3.73 0.93
CA SER A 370 25.28 2.56 0.25
C SER A 370 24.47 2.14 -0.99
N CYS A 371 24.91 1.04 -1.62
CA CYS A 371 24.15 0.39 -2.69
C CYS A 371 22.79 -0.14 -2.21
N VAL A 372 22.56 -0.28 -0.90
CA VAL A 372 21.29 -0.71 -0.32
C VAL A 372 20.17 0.27 -0.66
N THR A 373 20.43 1.57 -0.59
CA THR A 373 19.43 2.57 -0.98
C THR A 373 19.41 2.75 -2.49
N ARG A 374 20.58 2.88 -3.12
CA ARG A 374 20.68 3.17 -4.56
C ARG A 374 20.05 2.09 -5.44
N ASP A 375 20.15 0.81 -5.07
CA ASP A 375 19.61 -0.26 -5.91
C ASP A 375 18.08 -0.24 -6.03
N ALA A 376 17.38 0.40 -5.08
CA ALA A 376 15.94 0.67 -5.23
C ALA A 376 15.62 1.56 -6.44
N PHE A 377 16.54 2.44 -6.84
CA PHE A 377 16.37 3.34 -7.99
C PHE A 377 16.57 2.65 -9.34
N ALA A 378 17.03 1.38 -9.35
CA ALA A 378 17.05 0.57 -10.57
C ALA A 378 15.69 -0.05 -10.88
N LEU A 379 14.73 -0.01 -9.94
CA LEU A 379 13.39 -0.54 -10.14
C LEU A 379 12.49 0.46 -10.90
N SER A 380 11.51 -0.08 -11.62
CA SER A 380 10.49 0.75 -12.27
C SER A 380 9.68 1.53 -11.23
N GLY A 381 9.44 2.82 -11.49
CA GLY A 381 8.65 3.67 -10.60
C GLY A 381 9.45 4.44 -9.55
N ALA A 382 10.79 4.29 -9.53
CA ALA A 382 11.65 5.14 -8.72
C ALA A 382 11.60 6.61 -9.18
N PRO A 383 11.64 7.59 -8.25
CA PRO A 383 11.76 8.99 -8.60
C PRO A 383 13.14 9.29 -9.21
N PRO A 384 13.29 10.42 -9.93
CA PRO A 384 14.58 10.86 -10.43
C PRO A 384 15.63 10.95 -9.34
N LEU A 385 16.83 10.43 -9.63
CA LEU A 385 17.99 10.52 -8.75
C LEU A 385 18.81 11.77 -9.14
N ALA A 386 18.91 12.73 -8.23
CA ALA A 386 19.71 13.94 -8.40
C ALA A 386 21.20 13.59 -8.43
N ASP A 387 21.61 12.83 -7.42
CA ASP A 387 22.97 12.36 -7.26
C ASP A 387 23.03 11.20 -6.26
N TYR A 388 24.17 10.52 -6.25
CA TYR A 388 24.48 9.40 -5.37
C TYR A 388 25.93 9.45 -4.90
N ILE A 389 26.11 9.59 -3.59
CA ILE A 389 27.40 9.52 -2.90
C ILE A 389 27.40 8.35 -1.93
N ALA A 390 28.48 7.58 -1.94
CA ALA A 390 28.68 6.36 -1.17
C ALA A 390 30.13 6.22 -0.74
N ARG A 391 30.43 5.18 0.04
CA ARG A 391 31.78 4.83 0.50
C ARG A 391 32.46 5.96 1.29
N SER A 392 31.66 6.72 2.02
CA SER A 392 32.10 7.83 2.85
C SER A 392 31.22 7.81 4.11
N PRO A 393 31.73 7.32 5.26
CA PRO A 393 31.06 7.47 6.55
C PRO A 393 30.95 8.95 6.92
N LEU A 394 29.90 9.31 7.65
CA LEU A 394 29.64 10.69 8.08
C LEU A 394 30.84 11.34 8.79
N GLY A 395 31.52 10.56 9.63
CA GLY A 395 32.69 11.02 10.36
C GLY A 395 33.85 11.45 9.45
N SER A 396 33.99 10.84 8.26
CA SER A 396 35.00 11.27 7.29
C SER A 396 34.49 12.39 6.39
N ALA A 397 33.26 12.29 5.90
CA ALA A 397 32.68 13.22 4.93
C ALA A 397 32.67 14.69 5.42
N PHE A 398 32.48 14.89 6.72
CA PHE A 398 32.41 16.22 7.37
C PHE A 398 33.61 16.53 8.27
N SER A 399 34.67 15.71 8.22
CA SER A 399 35.92 16.04 8.91
C SER A 399 36.71 17.11 8.14
N PRO A 400 37.67 17.80 8.79
CA PRO A 400 38.62 18.65 8.09
C PRO A 400 39.34 17.90 6.94
N PRO A 401 39.69 18.59 5.84
CA PRO A 401 40.42 17.97 4.75
C PRO A 401 41.78 17.43 5.26
N PRO A 402 42.21 16.25 4.79
CA PRO A 402 43.49 15.68 5.17
C PRO A 402 44.65 16.53 4.63
N ASP A 403 45.76 16.60 5.37
CA ASP A 403 47.02 17.19 4.88
C ASP A 403 47.70 16.35 3.77
N ALA A 404 47.04 15.26 3.36
CA ALA A 404 47.61 14.14 2.65
C ALA A 404 47.09 14.00 1.20
N GLN A 405 47.14 15.09 0.43
CA GLN A 405 46.84 15.05 -1.01
C GLN A 405 47.81 14.14 -1.79
N ASP A 406 48.98 13.83 -1.21
CA ASP A 406 50.03 13.00 -1.84
C ASP A 406 49.90 11.47 -1.58
N LEU A 407 48.92 11.01 -0.80
CA LEU A 407 48.82 9.59 -0.41
C LEU A 407 48.11 8.68 -1.44
N ILE A 408 47.42 9.25 -2.43
CA ILE A 408 46.47 8.52 -3.26
C ILE A 408 46.58 8.96 -4.73
N ARG A 409 46.58 7.99 -5.63
CA ARG A 409 46.54 8.15 -7.10
C ARG A 409 45.20 7.66 -7.62
N LEU A 410 44.28 8.58 -7.86
CA LEU A 410 42.92 8.24 -8.30
C LEU A 410 42.96 7.44 -9.62
N GLU A 411 43.88 7.77 -10.51
CA GLU A 411 44.09 7.13 -11.80
C GLU A 411 44.36 5.61 -11.73
N ASP A 412 44.84 5.09 -10.60
CA ASP A 412 45.10 3.67 -10.40
C ASP A 412 43.79 2.85 -10.30
N ASN A 413 42.66 3.50 -10.00
CA ASN A 413 41.36 2.86 -10.00
C ASN A 413 40.66 3.05 -11.37
N PRO A 414 40.41 1.99 -12.16
CA PRO A 414 39.84 2.10 -13.50
C PRO A 414 38.37 2.55 -13.49
N SER A 415 37.65 2.40 -12.38
CA SER A 415 36.23 2.75 -12.27
C SER A 415 36.05 4.24 -11.99
N ALA A 416 35.46 4.97 -12.94
CA ALA A 416 35.15 6.40 -12.78
C ALA A 416 34.25 6.69 -11.58
N PHE A 417 33.29 5.80 -11.32
CA PHE A 417 32.44 5.90 -10.14
C PHE A 417 33.23 5.74 -8.84
N GLN A 418 34.10 4.73 -8.74
CA GLN A 418 34.89 4.51 -7.53
C GLN A 418 35.89 5.65 -7.30
N ARG A 419 36.54 6.16 -8.34
CA ARG A 419 37.40 7.35 -8.27
C ARG A 419 36.64 8.54 -7.70
N ARG A 420 35.42 8.79 -8.19
CA ARG A 420 34.57 9.87 -7.71
C ARG A 420 34.26 9.75 -6.22
N MET A 421 33.96 8.54 -5.72
CA MET A 421 33.67 8.36 -4.28
C MET A 421 34.88 8.70 -3.41
N VAL A 422 36.07 8.22 -3.82
CA VAL A 422 37.33 8.51 -3.12
C VAL A 422 37.65 10.01 -3.18
N ASP A 423 37.50 10.63 -4.35
CA ASP A 423 37.75 12.06 -4.57
C ASP A 423 36.84 12.96 -3.72
N VAL A 424 35.54 12.66 -3.67
CA VAL A 424 34.57 13.40 -2.85
C VAL A 424 34.90 13.28 -1.36
N ASP A 425 35.27 12.08 -0.88
CA ASP A 425 35.63 11.86 0.51
C ASP A 425 36.95 12.56 0.89
N LEU A 426 37.96 12.51 0.02
CA LEU A 426 39.25 13.18 0.25
C LEU A 426 39.11 14.69 0.28
N ASN A 427 38.38 15.26 -0.68
CA ASN A 427 38.21 16.70 -0.81
C ASN A 427 37.06 17.27 0.02
N LYS A 428 36.39 16.44 0.83
CA LYS A 428 35.24 16.83 1.67
C LYS A 428 34.12 17.50 0.85
N GLY A 429 33.92 16.99 -0.36
CA GLY A 429 33.03 17.58 -1.36
C GLY A 429 31.53 17.36 -1.10
N LEU A 430 31.16 16.52 -0.11
CA LEU A 430 29.76 16.18 0.14
C LEU A 430 28.91 17.43 0.47
N ALA A 431 29.39 18.31 1.35
CA ALA A 431 28.65 19.53 1.71
C ALA A 431 28.39 20.40 0.47
N THR A 432 29.42 20.65 -0.35
CA THR A 432 29.29 21.39 -1.60
C THR A 432 28.32 20.75 -2.58
N LEU A 433 28.33 19.41 -2.69
CA LEU A 433 27.38 18.69 -3.55
C LEU A 433 25.95 18.83 -3.04
N LEU A 434 25.72 18.73 -1.74
CA LEU A 434 24.40 18.91 -1.13
C LEU A 434 23.88 20.35 -1.28
N GLU A 435 24.75 21.35 -1.23
CA GLU A 435 24.36 22.76 -1.43
C GLU A 435 24.10 23.12 -2.89
N SER A 436 24.90 22.57 -3.81
CA SER A 436 24.85 22.91 -5.25
C SER A 436 23.89 22.06 -6.07
N THR A 437 23.48 20.89 -5.56
CA THR A 437 22.60 19.97 -6.26
C THR A 437 21.14 20.23 -5.86
N ARG A 438 20.26 20.43 -6.85
CA ARG A 438 18.82 20.49 -6.59
C ARG A 438 18.29 19.08 -6.26
N PHE A 439 17.70 18.93 -5.08
CA PHE A 439 16.90 17.77 -4.70
C PHE A 439 15.77 18.17 -3.75
N ASP A 440 14.75 17.34 -3.62
CA ASP A 440 13.59 17.57 -2.76
C ASP A 440 13.68 16.72 -1.47
N LEU A 441 14.34 15.56 -1.54
CA LEU A 441 14.58 14.67 -0.39
C LEU A 441 16.00 14.11 -0.42
N LEU A 442 16.67 14.12 0.73
CA LEU A 442 17.89 13.36 0.98
C LEU A 442 17.52 12.01 1.61
N VAL A 443 17.91 10.90 0.98
CA VAL A 443 17.79 9.57 1.59
C VAL A 443 19.15 9.13 2.09
N LEU A 444 19.24 8.92 3.41
CA LEU A 444 20.45 8.61 4.15
C LEU A 444 20.42 7.17 4.66
N ASP A 445 21.45 6.35 4.42
CA ASP A 445 21.62 5.06 5.11
C ASP A 445 22.99 4.94 5.77
N PHE A 446 23.06 4.14 6.84
CA PHE A 446 24.27 3.99 7.66
C PHE A 446 25.07 2.73 7.30
N ILE A 447 24.78 2.04 6.20
CA ILE A 447 25.46 0.78 5.88
C ILE A 447 26.93 1.01 5.55
N ASP A 448 27.30 2.18 5.01
CA ASP A 448 28.71 2.54 4.76
C ASP A 448 29.48 2.90 6.04
N GLU A 449 28.83 3.07 7.20
CA GLU A 449 29.52 3.21 8.51
C GLU A 449 30.27 1.94 8.93
N ARG A 450 30.08 0.83 8.20
CA ARG A 450 30.90 -0.38 8.31
C ARG A 450 32.36 -0.19 7.88
N LEU A 451 32.68 0.92 7.19
CA LEU A 451 34.01 1.19 6.66
C LEU A 451 34.87 1.82 7.74
N SER A 452 36.10 1.32 7.90
CA SER A 452 37.08 1.97 8.76
C SER A 452 37.46 3.36 8.22
N MET A 453 37.95 4.22 9.09
CA MET A 453 38.54 5.49 8.72
C MET A 453 40.02 5.51 9.08
N VAL A 454 40.81 6.32 8.38
CA VAL A 454 42.22 6.60 8.67
C VAL A 454 42.29 7.99 9.28
N ARG A 455 42.94 8.13 10.42
CA ARG A 455 43.27 9.43 11.02
C ARG A 455 44.32 10.14 10.17
N THR A 456 44.05 11.39 9.80
CA THR A 456 44.95 12.20 8.96
C THR A 456 45.08 13.60 9.55
N GLY A 457 46.16 13.89 10.27
CA GLY A 457 46.40 15.21 10.87
C GLY A 457 45.19 15.66 11.71
N SER A 458 44.39 16.59 11.17
CA SER A 458 43.20 17.16 11.81
C SER A 458 41.85 16.49 11.49
N GLY A 459 41.81 15.50 10.60
CA GLY A 459 40.57 14.88 10.13
C GLY A 459 40.67 13.38 9.85
N PHE A 460 39.77 12.88 9.00
CA PHE A 460 39.68 11.46 8.66
C PHE A 460 39.55 11.25 7.15
N VAL A 461 40.07 10.13 6.65
CA VAL A 461 39.83 9.64 5.28
C VAL A 461 39.22 8.24 5.36
N THR A 462 38.26 7.93 4.49
CA THR A 462 37.66 6.60 4.48
C THR A 462 38.63 5.54 3.97
N TYR A 463 38.82 4.48 4.75
CA TYR A 463 39.55 3.28 4.34
C TYR A 463 38.63 2.30 3.61
N SER A 464 38.34 2.61 2.35
CA SER A 464 37.52 1.76 1.47
C SER A 464 38.38 0.91 0.53
N PRO A 465 37.87 -0.22 0.02
CA PRO A 465 38.56 -0.98 -1.03
C PRO A 465 38.87 -0.12 -2.27
N GLU A 466 38.07 0.89 -2.53
CA GLU A 466 38.29 1.88 -3.58
C GLU A 466 39.50 2.78 -3.29
N ALA A 467 39.63 3.29 -2.06
CA ALA A 467 40.79 4.08 -1.64
C ALA A 467 42.07 3.24 -1.58
N GLU A 468 41.98 1.97 -1.15
CA GLU A 468 43.09 1.02 -1.20
C GLU A 468 43.58 0.80 -2.63
N ARG A 469 42.67 0.68 -3.61
CA ARG A 469 43.06 0.56 -5.02
C ARG A 469 43.77 1.82 -5.53
N CYS A 470 43.41 2.98 -5.01
CA CYS A 470 44.08 4.24 -5.31
C CYS A 470 45.38 4.44 -4.49
N GLY A 471 45.85 3.45 -3.73
CA GLY A 471 47.15 3.49 -3.07
C GLY A 471 47.14 3.85 -1.58
N LEU A 472 45.97 4.08 -0.95
CA LEU A 472 45.90 4.35 0.49
C LEU A 472 46.43 3.15 1.29
N ARG A 473 47.48 3.36 2.07
CA ARG A 473 48.11 2.34 2.93
C ARG A 473 48.31 2.92 4.33
N PRO A 474 47.35 2.75 5.25
CA PRO A 474 47.46 3.29 6.59
C PRO A 474 48.27 2.38 7.51
N ASP A 475 48.93 2.98 8.50
CA ASP A 475 49.44 2.24 9.64
C ASP A 475 48.29 1.79 10.54
N THR A 476 48.41 0.64 11.19
CA THR A 476 47.36 0.10 12.06
C THR A 476 46.99 1.04 13.22
N ALA A 477 47.93 1.87 13.67
CA ALA A 477 47.70 2.86 14.73
C ALA A 477 46.77 4.02 14.32
N ASP A 478 46.63 4.26 13.01
CA ASP A 478 45.80 5.33 12.47
C ASP A 478 44.40 4.86 12.07
N LEU A 479 44.13 3.55 12.15
CA LEU A 479 42.83 2.98 11.82
C LEU A 479 41.82 3.21 12.95
N VAL A 480 40.75 3.90 12.61
CA VAL A 480 39.54 4.00 13.43
C VAL A 480 38.59 2.91 12.99
N SER A 481 38.36 1.96 13.90
CA SER A 481 37.47 0.82 13.64
C SER A 481 35.99 1.21 13.75
N PRO A 482 35.11 0.64 12.90
CA PRO A 482 33.66 0.81 13.04
C PRO A 482 33.17 0.43 14.43
N GLY A 483 32.26 1.22 14.99
CA GLY A 483 31.70 1.01 16.33
C GLY A 483 32.61 1.40 17.50
N SER A 484 33.85 1.81 17.25
CA SER A 484 34.71 2.37 18.30
C SER A 484 34.17 3.70 18.83
N ALA A 485 34.55 4.09 20.05
CA ALA A 485 34.13 5.36 20.64
C ALA A 485 34.51 6.58 19.76
N GLU A 486 35.66 6.54 19.09
CA GLU A 486 36.10 7.58 18.16
C GLU A 486 35.25 7.60 16.89
N HIS A 487 34.89 6.43 16.33
CA HIS A 487 33.96 6.33 15.20
C HIS A 487 32.58 6.92 15.54
N VAL A 488 32.02 6.55 16.70
CA VAL A 488 30.72 7.04 17.15
C VAL A 488 30.72 8.55 17.39
N ALA A 489 31.80 9.09 17.97
CA ALA A 489 31.96 10.53 18.16
C ALA A 489 32.07 11.27 16.82
N ALA A 490 32.87 10.75 15.88
CA ALA A 490 33.01 11.32 14.55
C ALA A 490 31.68 11.26 13.77
N PHE A 491 30.95 10.15 13.84
CA PHE A 491 29.62 10.01 13.26
C PHE A 491 28.67 11.08 13.79
N THR A 492 28.64 11.29 15.11
CA THR A 492 27.74 12.25 15.75
C THR A 492 28.04 13.68 15.28
N SER A 493 29.32 14.06 15.28
CA SER A 493 29.75 15.35 14.75
C SER A 493 29.43 15.50 13.25
N GLY A 494 29.59 14.45 12.47
CA GLY A 494 29.30 14.46 11.04
C GLY A 494 27.80 14.55 10.75
N LEU A 495 26.96 13.88 11.54
CA LEU A 495 25.51 13.98 11.45
C LEU A 495 25.02 15.39 11.79
N ASP A 496 25.57 16.01 12.83
CA ASP A 496 25.26 17.40 13.20
C ASP A 496 25.64 18.37 12.07
N ALA A 497 26.80 18.16 11.45
CA ALA A 497 27.23 18.94 10.29
C ALA A 497 26.33 18.71 9.06
N LEU A 498 25.88 17.46 8.81
CA LEU A 498 24.93 17.17 7.74
C LEU A 498 23.61 17.92 7.94
N ILE A 499 23.05 17.91 9.15
CA ILE A 499 21.79 18.59 9.47
C ILE A 499 21.94 20.12 9.38
N ALA A 500 23.14 20.65 9.63
CA ALA A 500 23.41 22.07 9.40
C ALA A 500 23.39 22.44 7.90
N VAL A 501 23.72 21.50 7.00
CA VAL A 501 23.72 21.71 5.54
C VAL A 501 22.34 21.41 4.93
N VAL A 502 21.66 20.37 5.41
CA VAL A 502 20.36 19.92 4.90
C VAL A 502 19.33 19.96 6.03
N PRO A 503 18.23 20.73 5.88
CA PRO A 503 17.15 20.75 6.87
C PRO A 503 16.67 19.34 7.22
N SER A 504 16.51 19.04 8.52
CA SER A 504 16.18 17.71 9.05
C SER A 504 14.88 17.14 8.45
N ASP A 505 13.89 17.99 8.20
CA ASP A 505 12.62 17.63 7.56
C ASP A 505 12.79 17.10 6.13
N ARG A 506 13.87 17.48 5.43
CA ARG A 506 14.24 16.98 4.10
C ARG A 506 15.12 15.74 4.13
N ILE A 507 15.45 15.21 5.31
CA ILE A 507 16.24 14.00 5.47
C ILE A 507 15.32 12.82 5.84
N LEU A 508 15.40 11.75 5.04
CA LEU A 508 14.81 10.45 5.34
C LEU A 508 15.93 9.45 5.60
N VAL A 509 16.03 8.98 6.85
CA VAL A 509 16.95 7.93 7.23
C VAL A 509 16.33 6.58 6.86
N ASN A 510 16.96 5.91 5.90
CA ASN A 510 16.68 4.54 5.54
C ASN A 510 17.24 3.60 6.62
N LYS A 511 16.38 3.18 7.56
CA LYS A 511 16.77 2.38 8.74
C LYS A 511 16.86 0.89 8.40
N VAL A 512 17.98 0.48 7.82
CA VAL A 512 18.24 -0.88 7.33
C VAL A 512 19.27 -1.60 8.21
N TYR A 513 19.04 -2.89 8.45
CA TYR A 513 19.96 -3.78 9.18
C TYR A 513 20.40 -4.91 8.27
N TRP A 514 21.61 -5.40 8.48
CA TRP A 514 22.18 -6.53 7.76
C TRP A 514 21.31 -7.77 7.96
N ALA A 515 21.04 -8.46 6.86
CA ALA A 515 20.38 -9.76 6.87
C ALA A 515 21.23 -10.78 7.62
N THR A 516 20.55 -11.71 8.29
CA THR A 516 21.17 -12.88 8.95
C THR A 516 21.00 -14.15 8.13
N THR A 517 20.04 -14.16 7.20
CA THR A 517 19.72 -15.29 6.33
C THR A 517 19.54 -14.86 4.88
N THR A 518 19.60 -15.83 3.97
CA THR A 518 19.20 -15.66 2.57
C THR A 518 17.68 -15.73 2.41
N ALA A 519 17.19 -15.34 1.23
CA ALA A 519 15.77 -15.45 0.87
C ALA A 519 15.25 -16.90 0.89
N ASP A 520 16.14 -17.88 0.77
CA ASP A 520 15.82 -19.32 0.86
C ASP A 520 15.83 -19.84 2.30
N GLY A 521 16.18 -18.99 3.28
CA GLY A 521 16.21 -19.33 4.70
C GLY A 521 17.57 -19.82 5.23
N GLU A 522 18.61 -19.85 4.39
CA GLU A 522 19.95 -20.31 4.79
C GLU A 522 20.70 -19.24 5.59
N PRO A 523 21.40 -19.60 6.67
CA PRO A 523 22.19 -18.64 7.44
C PRO A 523 23.37 -18.10 6.63
N LEU A 524 23.65 -16.81 6.79
CA LEU A 524 24.79 -16.18 6.15
C LEU A 524 26.09 -16.47 6.90
N ALA A 525 27.20 -16.54 6.16
CA ALA A 525 28.54 -16.67 6.73
C ALA A 525 28.91 -15.44 7.58
N HIS A 526 29.86 -15.61 8.50
CA HIS A 526 30.38 -14.54 9.37
C HIS A 526 29.33 -13.90 10.31
N ALA A 527 28.50 -14.73 10.94
CA ALA A 527 27.43 -14.29 11.86
C ALA A 527 27.89 -13.29 12.95
N ASP A 528 29.12 -13.43 13.47
CA ASP A 528 29.67 -12.49 14.46
C ASP A 528 29.88 -11.09 13.88
N SER A 529 30.37 -11.00 12.64
CA SER A 529 30.54 -9.71 11.95
C SER A 529 29.19 -9.07 11.63
N ILE A 530 28.20 -9.88 11.20
CA ILE A 530 26.83 -9.41 10.97
C ILE A 530 26.24 -8.83 12.26
N ARG A 531 26.37 -9.56 13.37
CA ARG A 531 25.89 -9.12 14.69
C ARG A 531 26.55 -7.80 15.10
N GLN A 532 27.88 -7.71 15.03
CA GLN A 532 28.62 -6.51 15.42
C GLN A 532 28.23 -5.27 14.58
N ASN A 533 28.00 -5.45 13.27
CA ASN A 533 27.53 -4.37 12.41
C ASN A 533 26.11 -3.95 12.78
N ASN A 534 25.21 -4.89 13.05
CA ASN A 534 23.85 -4.58 13.47
C ASN A 534 23.79 -3.89 14.84
N GLU A 535 24.63 -4.29 15.80
CA GLU A 535 24.78 -3.60 17.09
C GLU A 535 25.29 -2.16 16.90
N THR A 536 26.26 -1.97 16.00
CA THR A 536 26.77 -0.63 15.66
C THR A 536 25.65 0.23 15.04
N LEU A 537 24.95 -0.30 14.02
CA LEU A 537 23.82 0.38 13.38
C LEU A 537 22.75 0.77 14.39
N ASP A 538 22.41 -0.12 15.33
CA ASP A 538 21.41 0.15 16.35
C ASP A 538 21.82 1.31 17.27
N ALA A 539 23.10 1.36 17.68
CA ALA A 539 23.65 2.47 18.45
C ALA A 539 23.60 3.79 17.66
N LEU A 540 23.99 3.79 16.38
CA LEU A 540 23.95 4.98 15.53
C LEU A 540 22.51 5.48 15.30
N TYR A 541 21.56 4.56 15.05
CA TYR A 541 20.15 4.92 14.91
C TYR A 541 19.57 5.48 16.20
N THR A 542 19.95 4.93 17.36
CA THR A 542 19.54 5.44 18.67
C THR A 542 20.06 6.86 18.88
N LEU A 543 21.34 7.13 18.59
CA LEU A 543 21.94 8.47 18.67
C LEU A 543 21.30 9.48 17.72
N SER A 544 20.80 9.00 16.59
CA SER A 544 20.17 9.83 15.56
C SER A 544 18.71 10.17 15.89
N ALA A 545 18.05 9.45 16.80
CA ALA A 545 16.62 9.58 17.06
C ALA A 545 16.22 10.96 17.62
N ASP A 546 17.12 11.63 18.34
CA ASP A 546 16.85 12.92 18.99
C ASP A 546 17.00 14.15 18.06
N ARG A 547 17.26 13.93 16.76
CA ARG A 547 17.63 14.99 15.79
C ARG A 547 16.51 15.40 14.82
N ASP A 548 15.25 15.13 15.19
CA ASP A 548 14.06 15.43 14.37
C ASP A 548 14.16 14.90 12.93
N LEU A 549 14.74 13.69 12.79
CA LEU A 549 14.89 13.00 11.51
C LEU A 549 13.72 12.04 11.29
N ARG A 550 13.32 11.86 10.03
CA ARG A 550 12.34 10.85 9.64
C ARG A 550 13.03 9.52 9.40
N PHE A 551 12.45 8.42 9.89
CA PHE A 551 13.00 7.08 9.73
C PHE A 551 12.06 6.19 8.92
N LEU A 552 12.62 5.49 7.93
CA LEU A 552 11.92 4.46 7.19
C LEU A 552 12.10 3.12 7.90
N HIS A 553 11.00 2.58 8.44
CA HIS A 553 10.98 1.32 9.17
C HIS A 553 10.60 0.15 8.28
N TYR A 554 11.11 -1.03 8.62
CA TYR A 554 10.88 -2.25 7.85
C TYR A 554 10.35 -3.37 8.75
N PRO A 555 9.47 -4.25 8.23
CA PRO A 555 9.16 -5.49 8.92
C PRO A 555 10.37 -6.44 8.81
N GLU A 556 10.74 -7.08 9.92
CA GLU A 556 11.97 -7.88 10.04
C GLU A 556 12.18 -8.89 8.90
N ARG A 557 11.10 -9.52 8.43
CA ARG A 557 11.09 -10.50 7.32
C ARG A 557 11.65 -10.02 5.98
N VAL A 558 11.89 -8.72 5.79
CA VAL A 558 12.45 -8.19 4.53
C VAL A 558 13.97 -8.12 4.54
N PHE A 559 14.61 -8.28 5.70
CA PHE A 559 16.06 -8.33 5.84
C PHE A 559 16.59 -9.73 5.48
N VAL A 560 16.44 -10.09 4.22
CA VAL A 560 16.96 -11.35 3.66
C VAL A 560 17.84 -11.06 2.44
N SER A 561 18.99 -11.73 2.38
CA SER A 561 19.93 -11.58 1.25
C SER A 561 19.49 -12.38 0.03
N ASP A 562 19.78 -11.85 -1.15
CA ASP A 562 19.55 -12.55 -2.41
C ASP A 562 20.82 -13.32 -2.85
N PRO A 563 20.80 -14.67 -2.91
CA PRO A 563 21.92 -15.47 -3.40
C PRO A 563 22.31 -15.13 -4.85
N ALA A 564 21.37 -14.65 -5.65
CA ALA A 564 21.57 -14.28 -7.06
C ALA A 564 21.75 -12.77 -7.24
N HIS A 565 22.05 -12.02 -6.17
CA HIS A 565 22.20 -10.57 -6.26
C HIS A 565 23.31 -10.19 -7.26
N LYS A 566 23.08 -9.15 -8.05
CA LYS A 566 24.01 -8.68 -9.10
C LYS A 566 25.41 -8.29 -8.60
N TRP A 567 25.56 -8.05 -7.30
CA TRP A 567 26.83 -7.70 -6.63
C TRP A 567 27.42 -8.88 -5.83
N GLY A 568 26.89 -10.09 -6.00
CA GLY A 568 27.25 -11.27 -5.22
C GLY A 568 26.52 -11.35 -3.88
N LEU A 569 26.66 -12.48 -3.19
CA LEU A 569 26.03 -12.71 -1.90
C LEU A 569 26.71 -11.88 -0.80
N SER A 570 25.92 -11.07 -0.10
CA SER A 570 26.37 -10.29 1.06
C SER A 570 25.17 -10.03 1.99
N PRO A 571 25.38 -9.89 3.31
CA PRO A 571 24.32 -9.51 4.27
C PRO A 571 23.62 -8.18 4.00
N PHE A 572 24.16 -7.33 3.11
CA PHE A 572 23.54 -6.08 2.68
C PHE A 572 23.17 -6.06 1.19
N HIS A 573 23.05 -7.23 0.56
CA HIS A 573 22.55 -7.40 -0.81
C HIS A 573 21.22 -8.15 -0.75
N TYR A 574 20.13 -7.40 -0.71
CA TYR A 574 18.81 -7.91 -0.31
C TYR A 574 17.98 -8.44 -1.47
N ALA A 575 16.96 -9.22 -1.13
CA ALA A 575 15.90 -9.55 -2.07
C ALA A 575 15.08 -8.32 -2.48
N GLY A 576 14.42 -8.42 -3.65
CA GLY A 576 13.63 -7.34 -4.25
C GLY A 576 12.59 -6.69 -3.33
N THR A 577 12.08 -7.44 -2.35
CA THR A 577 11.07 -6.98 -1.39
C THR A 577 11.53 -5.80 -0.53
N LEU A 578 12.82 -5.73 -0.19
CA LEU A 578 13.38 -4.61 0.58
C LEU A 578 13.36 -3.33 -0.26
N TYR A 579 13.84 -3.39 -1.50
CA TYR A 579 13.89 -2.25 -2.42
C TYR A 579 12.48 -1.72 -2.75
N ASP A 580 11.52 -2.63 -2.91
CA ASP A 580 10.09 -2.33 -3.05
C ASP A 580 9.54 -1.53 -1.85
N HIS A 581 10.01 -1.87 -0.64
CA HIS A 581 9.63 -1.20 0.60
C HIS A 581 10.30 0.18 0.72
N THR A 582 11.58 0.30 0.33
CA THR A 582 12.31 1.56 0.25
C THR A 582 11.57 2.57 -0.63
N LEU A 583 11.18 2.18 -1.86
CA LEU A 583 10.46 3.09 -2.76
C LEU A 583 9.11 3.53 -2.21
N ARG A 584 8.36 2.64 -1.55
CA ARG A 584 7.09 3.00 -0.90
C ARG A 584 7.27 4.03 0.19
N GLY A 585 8.29 3.88 1.03
CA GLY A 585 8.53 4.86 2.09
C GLY A 585 9.07 6.20 1.58
N ILE A 586 9.89 6.21 0.51
CA ILE A 586 10.27 7.44 -0.19
C ILE A 586 9.04 8.17 -0.74
N ALA A 587 8.12 7.45 -1.39
CA ALA A 587 6.87 8.03 -1.88
C ALA A 587 5.97 8.59 -0.75
N GLY A 588 5.92 7.89 0.40
CA GLY A 588 5.26 8.38 1.60
C GLY A 588 5.87 9.70 2.11
N ALA A 589 7.21 9.77 2.17
CA ALA A 589 7.91 10.96 2.64
C ALA A 589 7.64 12.22 1.79
N PHE A 590 7.42 12.08 0.48
CA PHE A 590 6.98 13.18 -0.38
C PHE A 590 5.55 13.64 -0.10
N SER A 591 4.67 12.69 0.26
CA SER A 591 3.29 13.01 0.63
C SER A 591 3.24 13.86 1.91
N ASP A 592 4.13 13.58 2.88
CA ASP A 592 4.20 14.30 4.15
C ASP A 592 4.83 15.71 4.02
N LEU A 593 5.86 15.85 3.17
CA LEU A 593 6.46 17.15 2.83
C LEU A 593 5.42 18.09 2.21
N SER A 594 4.49 17.53 1.43
CA SER A 594 3.39 18.27 0.80
C SER A 594 2.36 18.80 1.82
N VAL A 595 2.28 18.21 3.01
CA VAL A 595 1.35 18.59 4.08
C VAL A 595 1.94 19.67 5.00
N HIS A 596 3.25 19.63 5.28
CA HIS A 596 3.92 20.60 6.14
C HIS A 596 4.06 21.99 5.50
N ALA A 597 4.29 22.07 4.18
CA ALA A 597 4.30 23.34 3.46
C ALA A 597 2.99 24.14 3.58
N THR A 598 1.86 23.45 3.82
CA THR A 598 0.54 24.06 4.11
C THR A 598 0.33 24.43 5.58
N ALA A 599 1.06 23.82 6.52
CA ALA A 599 0.93 24.09 7.95
C ALA A 599 1.81 25.26 8.41
N SER A 600 3.01 25.42 7.83
CA SER A 600 3.94 26.52 8.14
C SER A 600 3.56 27.88 7.51
N ARG A 601 2.40 27.94 6.83
CA ARG A 601 1.81 29.17 6.27
C ARG A 601 0.52 29.62 6.97
N ARG A 602 0.21 29.04 8.14
CA ARG A 602 -0.90 29.49 9.00
C ARG A 602 -0.43 30.48 10.05
#